data_AF-A0A8J8DN74-F1
#
_entry.id   AF-A0A8J8DN74-F1
#
_cell.length_a   1.000
_cell.length_b   1.000
_cell.length_c   1.000
_cell.angle_alpha   90.00
_cell.angle_beta   90.00
_cell.angle_gamma   90.00
#
_symmetry.space_group_name_H-M   'P 1'
#
loop_
_entity.id
_entity.type
_entity.pdbx_description
1 polymer ?
#
loop_
_entity_poly.entity_id
_entity_poly.type
_entity_poly.pdbx_seq_one_letter_code
_entity_poly.pdbx_strand_id
1 'polypeptide(L)' 'MVSSWWLISLIIGLLATVWVIYDVAKNQKDMRTSKKVLWILVAFLFGVIGAIAYYLIVKRKG' A
#
# COMPACT_ATOMS: atom_id res chain seq x y z
N MET A 1 28.71 11.64 5.13
CA MET A 1 27.50 11.59 5.99
C MET A 1 26.34 11.16 5.11
N VAL A 2 25.99 9.88 5.10
CA VAL A 2 24.80 9.42 4.36
C VAL A 2 23.60 9.91 5.17
N SER A 3 22.87 10.88 4.62
CA SER A 3 21.79 11.54 5.33
C SER A 3 20.73 10.51 5.71
N SER A 4 20.42 10.38 7.01
CA SER A 4 19.51 9.37 7.59
C SER A 4 18.10 9.37 6.98
N TRP A 5 17.78 10.35 6.14
CA TRP A 5 16.56 10.47 5.35
C TRP A 5 16.21 9.24 4.53
N TRP A 6 17.19 8.53 3.97
CA TRP A 6 16.93 7.35 3.14
C TRP A 6 16.29 6.19 3.93
N LEU A 7 16.70 6.01 5.19
CA LEU A 7 16.13 4.98 6.06
C LEU A 7 14.67 5.29 6.42
N ILE A 8 14.37 6.57 6.64
CA ILE A 8 13.02 7.04 6.97
C ILE A 8 12.07 6.79 5.79
N SER A 9 12.49 7.11 4.56
CA SER A 9 11.70 6.83 3.35
C SER A 9 11.44 5.33 3.15
N LEU A 10 12.42 4.48 3.46
CA LEU A 10 12.28 3.03 3.34
C LEU A 10 11.27 2.47 4.37
N ILE A 11 11.36 2.93 5.62
CA ILE A 11 10.41 2.55 6.68
C ILE A 11 8.99 2.99 6.33
N ILE A 12 8.82 4.21 5.81
CA ILE A 12 7.49 4.72 5.39
C ILE A 12 6.92 3.88 4.24
N GLY A 13 7.74 3.49 3.26
CA GLY A 13 7.30 2.61 2.17
C GLY A 13 6.84 1.23 2.64
N LEU A 14 7.55 0.65 3.60
CA LEU A 14 7.16 -0.62 4.23
C LEU A 14 5.87 -0.48 5.02
N LEU A 15 5.74 0.56 5.85
CA LEU A 15 4.53 0.84 6.61
C LEU A 15 3.32 1.06 5.69
N ALA A 16 3.50 1.77 4.57
CA ALA A 16 2.46 1.96 3.58
C ALA A 16 2.00 0.63 2.96
N THR A 17 2.93 -0.26 2.64
CA THR A 17 2.62 -1.59 2.11
C THR A 17 1.84 -2.43 3.14
N VAL A 18 2.30 -2.45 4.40
CA VAL A 18 1.60 -3.16 5.49
C VAL A 18 0.19 -2.62 5.69
N TRP A 19 0.03 -1.30 5.62
CA TRP A 19 -1.28 -0.66 5.72
C TRP A 19 -2.21 -1.05 4.57
N VAL A 20 -1.73 -1.09 3.32
CA VAL A 20 -2.53 -1.56 2.17
C VAL A 20 -2.97 -3.00 2.38
N ILE A 21 -2.05 -3.88 2.81
CA ILE A 21 -2.37 -5.29 3.10
C ILE A 21 -3.46 -5.40 4.17
N TYR A 22 -3.31 -4.66 5.27
CA TYR A 22 -4.29 -4.65 6.36
C TYR A 22 -5.67 -4.16 5.89
N ASP A 23 -5.70 -3.06 5.13
CA ASP A 23 -6.95 -2.48 4.62
C ASP A 23 -7.66 -3.43 3.64
N VAL A 24 -6.90 -4.03 2.72
CA VAL A 24 -7.39 -5.02 1.76
C VAL A 24 -7.91 -6.29 2.45
N ALA A 25 -7.23 -6.73 3.51
CA ALA A 25 -7.61 -7.94 4.24
C ALA A 25 -8.85 -7.73 5.11
N LYS A 26 -8.91 -6.63 5.87
CA LYS A 26 -9.91 -6.43 6.91
C LYS A 26 -11.07 -5.54 6.51
N ASN A 27 -10.81 -4.46 5.77
CA ASN A 27 -11.83 -3.46 5.41
C ASN A 27 -12.49 -3.78 4.07
N GLN A 28 -11.73 -4.27 3.08
CA GLN A 28 -12.24 -4.61 1.75
C GLN A 28 -12.76 -6.06 1.68
N LYS A 29 -13.81 -6.41 2.42
CA LYS A 29 -14.35 -7.78 2.45
C LYS A 29 -15.01 -8.20 1.12
N ASP A 30 -15.67 -7.27 0.43
CA ASP A 30 -16.35 -7.51 -0.85
C ASP A 30 -15.43 -7.50 -2.07
N MET A 31 -14.15 -7.17 -1.88
CA MET A 31 -13.17 -7.11 -2.95
C MET A 31 -12.74 -8.52 -3.38
N ARG A 32 -12.87 -8.84 -4.67
CA ARG A 32 -12.38 -10.12 -5.23
C ARG A 32 -10.89 -10.34 -4.94
N THR A 33 -10.53 -11.59 -4.61
CA THR A 33 -9.16 -12.03 -4.29
C THR A 33 -8.12 -11.57 -5.32
N SER A 34 -8.41 -11.67 -6.62
CA SER A 34 -7.50 -11.23 -7.68
C SER A 34 -7.17 -9.74 -7.60
N LYS A 35 -8.17 -8.89 -7.29
CA LYS A 35 -7.95 -7.45 -7.11
C LYS A 35 -7.16 -7.16 -5.83
N LYS A 36 -7.40 -7.92 -4.76
CA LYS A 36 -6.63 -7.82 -3.50
C LYS A 36 -5.13 -8.04 -3.77
N VAL A 37 -4.80 -9.15 -4.42
CA VAL A 37 -3.42 -9.52 -4.76
C VAL A 37 -2.79 -8.47 -5.67
N LEU A 38 -3.51 -7.97 -6.67
CA LEU A 38 -3.01 -6.92 -7.57
C LEU A 38 -2.59 -5.66 -6.79
N TRP A 39 -3.43 -5.17 -5.88
CA TRP A 39 -3.13 -3.96 -5.12
C TRP A 39 -2.00 -4.14 -4.10
N ILE A 40 -1.89 -5.31 -3.49
CA ILE A 40 -0.75 -5.65 -2.63
C ILE A 40 0.55 -5.63 -3.45
N LEU A 41 0.55 -6.23 -4.65
CA LEU A 41 1.72 -6.26 -5.54
C LEU A 41 2.11 -4.86 -6.00
N VAL A 42 1.13 -4.02 -6.37
CA VAL A 42 1.35 -2.63 -6.77
C VAL A 42 1.92 -1.81 -5.61
N ALA A 43 1.37 -1.94 -4.40
CA ALA A 43 1.87 -1.24 -3.22
C ALA A 43 3.29 -1.71 -2.84
N PHE A 44 3.61 -2.99 -3.00
CA PHE A 44 4.95 -3.51 -2.73
C PHE A 44 5.99 -3.02 -3.74
N LEU A 45 5.66 -3.02 -5.04
CA LEU A 45 6.57 -2.58 -6.11
C LEU A 45 6.79 -1.05 -6.14
N PHE A 46 5.73 -0.28 -5.92
CA PHE A 46 5.76 1.18 -6.01
C PHE A 46 5.81 1.88 -4.64
N GLY A 47 5.82 1.11 -3.54
CA GLY A 47 5.86 1.61 -2.16
C GLY A 47 4.73 2.60 -1.86
N VAL A 48 5.12 3.78 -1.37
CA VAL A 48 4.19 4.87 -1.00
C VAL A 48 3.31 5.30 -2.17
N ILE A 49 3.85 5.35 -3.40
CA ILE A 49 3.09 5.80 -4.58
C ILE A 49 1.96 4.82 -4.88
N GLY A 50 2.25 3.50 -4.81
CA GLY A 50 1.24 2.46 -5.00
C GLY A 50 0.15 2.50 -3.93
N ALA A 51 0.53 2.79 -2.67
CA ALA A 51 -0.42 2.93 -1.56
C ALA A 51 -1.33 4.17 -1.71
N ILE A 52 -0.81 5.29 -2.22
CA ILE A 52 -1.63 6.48 -2.51
C ILE A 52 -2.62 6.18 -3.64
N ALA A 53 -2.18 5.52 -4.71
CA ALA A 53 -3.07 5.11 -5.80
C ALA A 53 -4.18 4.17 -5.30
N TYR A 54 -3.85 3.22 -4.42
CA TYR A 54 -4.81 2.34 -3.76
C TYR A 54 -5.84 3.14 -2.97
N TYR A 55 -5.39 4.09 -2.15
CA TYR A 55 -6.27 4.93 -1.34
C TYR A 55 -7.28 5.69 -2.22
N LEU A 56 -6.81 6.31 -3.29
CA LEU A 56 -7.65 7.13 -4.17
C LEU A 56 -8.62 6.31 -5.03
N ILE A 57 -8.22 5.14 -5.50
CA ILE A 57 -9.00 4.33 -6.46
C ILE A 57 -9.91 3.33 -5.73
N VAL A 58 -9.42 2.68 -4.69
CA VAL A 58 -10.14 1.63 -3.96
C VAL A 58 -10.83 2.21 -2.75
N LYS A 59 -10.06 2.75 -1.79
CA LYS A 59 -10.59 3.16 -0.49
C LYS A 59 -11.52 4.39 -0.55
N ARG A 60 -11.33 5.28 -1.53
CA ARG A 60 -12.21 6.43 -1.71
C ARG A 60 -13.54 6.06 -2.38
N LYS A 61 -13.58 4.94 -3.11
CA LYS A 61 -14.74 4.55 -3.94
C LYS A 61 -15.57 3.42 -3.34
N GLY A 62 -14.97 2.57 -2.51
CA GLY A 62 -15.65 1.53 -1.74
C GLY A 62 -15.92 2.01 -0.33
#